data_AF-A0A1F8X434-F1
#
_entry.id   AF-A0A1F8X434-F1
#
_cell.length_a   1.000
_cell.length_b   1.000
_cell.length_c   1.000
_cell.angle_alpha   90.00
_cell.angle_beta   90.00
_cell.angle_gamma   90.00
#
_symmetry.space_group_name_H-M   'P 1'
#
loop_
_entity.id
_entity.type
_entity.pdbx_description
1 polymer ?
#
loop_
_entity_poly.entity_id
_entity_poly.type
_entity_poly.pdbx_seq_one_letter_code
_entity_poly.pdbx_strand_id
1 'polypeptide(L)'
;MDKSFFFAVLAAVIWGFAPALEKVGLKGASIDPLLGVFIRTIPIAFFAMLGVLVMGKLGEVASVDLKSALFVGAGGLVAGLLGQLAFYSALKWGEASVVVPVAATYPLVALLVSVLFLGEAFTMQKLAGIALVVGGVVLLK
;
A
#
# COMPACT_ATOMS: atom_id res chain seq x y z
N MET A 1 16.68 -17.52 -3.82
CA MET A 1 15.63 -16.55 -3.44
C MET A 1 15.07 -15.98 -4.74
N ASP A 2 13.76 -16.07 -4.95
CA ASP A 2 13.16 -15.53 -6.18
C ASP A 2 13.23 -13.99 -6.19
N LYS A 3 13.20 -13.38 -7.38
CA LYS A 3 13.31 -11.92 -7.52
C LYS A 3 12.14 -11.19 -6.83
N SER A 4 10.94 -11.76 -6.85
CA SER A 4 9.74 -11.19 -6.22
C SER A 4 9.89 -11.07 -4.70
N PHE A 5 10.43 -12.08 -4.05
CA PHE A 5 10.63 -12.16 -2.61
C PHE A 5 11.70 -11.16 -2.18
N PHE A 6 12.78 -11.01 -2.96
CA PHE A 6 13.77 -9.96 -2.72
C PHE A 6 13.13 -8.56 -2.71
N PHE A 7 12.36 -8.22 -3.75
CA PHE A 7 11.69 -6.91 -3.83
C PHE A 7 10.62 -6.73 -2.75
N ALA A 8 9.92 -7.79 -2.35
CA ALA A 8 8.94 -7.74 -1.27
C ALA A 8 9.59 -7.44 0.09
N VAL A 9 10.72 -8.07 0.41
CA VAL A 9 11.48 -7.79 1.64
C VAL A 9 12.03 -6.37 1.63
N LEU A 10 12.60 -5.93 0.52
CA LEU A 10 13.09 -4.55 0.38
C LEU A 10 11.96 -3.54 0.56
N ALA A 11 10.80 -3.80 -0.03
CA ALA A 11 9.61 -2.97 0.16
C ALA A 11 9.18 -2.92 1.62
N ALA A 12 9.16 -4.05 2.33
CA ALA A 12 8.81 -4.11 3.74
C ALA A 12 9.74 -3.25 4.61
N VAL A 13 11.06 -3.29 4.36
CA VAL A 13 12.04 -2.46 5.07
C VAL A 13 11.79 -0.97 4.81
N ILE A 14 11.62 -0.57 3.54
CA ILE A 14 11.40 0.84 3.17
C ILE A 14 10.07 1.34 3.76
N TRP A 15 9.00 0.55 3.63
CA TRP A 15 7.68 0.91 4.12
C TRP A 15 7.60 0.94 5.64
N GLY A 16 8.48 0.24 6.37
CA GLY A 16 8.52 0.27 7.83
C GLY A 16 8.79 1.67 8.41
N PHE A 17 9.52 2.53 7.69
CA PHE A 17 9.81 3.89 8.14
C PHE A 17 8.64 4.87 7.93
N ALA A 18 7.82 4.65 6.90
CA ALA A 18 6.84 5.62 6.45
C ALA A 18 5.77 5.94 7.52
N PRO A 19 5.10 4.97 8.17
CA PRO A 19 4.08 5.26 9.17
C PRO A 19 4.56 6.09 10.36
N ALA A 20 5.84 5.99 10.73
CA ALA A 20 6.40 6.81 11.80
C ALA A 20 6.47 8.29 11.37
N LEU A 21 6.97 8.57 10.17
CA LEU A 21 7.02 9.92 9.60
C LEU A 21 5.60 10.49 9.37
N GLU A 22 4.70 9.69 8.81
CA GLU A 22 3.31 10.06 8.56
C GLU A 22 2.59 10.40 9.87
N LYS A 23 2.79 9.60 10.92
CA LYS A 23 2.21 9.86 12.25
C LYS A 23 2.74 11.16 12.86
N VAL A 24 4.05 11.42 12.76
CA VAL A 24 4.64 12.68 13.24
C VAL A 24 4.01 13.88 12.51
N GLY A 25 3.86 13.81 11.19
CA GLY A 25 3.21 14.86 10.40
C GLY A 25 1.75 15.08 10.79
N LEU A 26 0.98 14.01 10.97
CA LEU A 26 -0.44 14.08 11.34
C LEU A 26 -0.66 14.65 12.75
N LYS A 27 0.22 14.33 13.71
CA LYS A 27 0.13 14.82 15.09
C LYS A 27 0.68 16.23 15.27
N GLY A 28 1.86 16.53 14.71
CA GLY A 28 2.58 17.78 14.97
C GLY A 28 1.85 19.03 14.48
N ALA A 29 1.07 18.92 13.40
CA ALA A 29 0.31 20.01 12.81
C ALA A 29 -1.22 19.78 12.84
N SER A 30 -1.69 18.77 13.59
CA SER A 30 -3.11 18.37 13.68
C SER A 30 -3.81 18.20 12.33
N ILE A 31 -3.06 17.83 11.29
CA ILE A 31 -3.51 17.81 9.90
C ILE A 31 -4.67 16.83 9.76
N ASP A 32 -5.72 17.23 9.04
CA ASP A 32 -6.81 16.34 8.67
C ASP A 32 -6.30 15.15 7.84
N PRO A 33 -6.76 13.90 8.07
CA PRO A 33 -6.30 12.74 7.31
C PRO A 33 -6.36 12.91 5.80
N LEU A 34 -7.41 13.54 5.25
CA LEU A 34 -7.53 13.79 3.81
C LEU A 34 -6.46 14.78 3.33
N LEU A 35 -6.21 15.84 4.10
CA LEU A 35 -5.11 16.77 3.81
C LEU A 35 -3.75 16.06 3.87
N GLY A 36 -3.55 15.14 4.81
CA GLY A 36 -2.35 14.31 4.89
C GLY A 36 -2.14 13.46 3.63
N VAL A 37 -3.20 12.80 3.15
CA VAL A 37 -3.19 12.02 1.89
C VAL A 37 -2.89 12.92 0.69
N PHE A 38 -3.49 14.10 0.62
CA PHE A 38 -3.22 15.07 -0.43
C PHE A 38 -1.76 15.53 -0.44
N ILE A 39 -1.24 15.96 0.72
CA ILE A 39 0.13 16.47 0.86
C ILE A 39 1.16 15.40 0.48
N ARG A 40 1.00 14.15 0.92
CA ARG A 40 1.94 13.07 0.55
C ARG A 40 1.93 12.74 -0.94
N THR A 41 0.81 13.00 -1.63
CA THR A 41 0.64 12.63 -3.04
C THR A 41 1.42 13.58 -3.95
N ILE A 42 1.59 14.85 -3.56
CA ILE A 42 2.32 15.86 -4.34
C ILE A 42 3.77 15.43 -4.66
N PRO A 43 4.65 15.13 -3.66
CA PRO A 43 6.02 14.73 -3.96
C PRO A 43 6.06 13.38 -4.70
N ILE A 44 5.16 12.44 -4.40
CA ILE A 44 5.10 11.15 -5.11
C ILE A 44 4.82 11.38 -6.60
N ALA A 45 3.80 12.17 -6.94
CA ALA A 45 3.44 12.47 -8.32
C ALA A 45 4.57 13.22 -9.04
N PHE A 46 5.19 14.20 -8.38
CA PHE A 46 6.31 14.96 -8.93
C PHE A 46 7.49 14.05 -9.29
N PHE A 47 7.97 13.24 -8.34
CA PHE A 47 9.13 12.37 -8.58
C PHE A 47 8.82 11.20 -9.53
N ALA A 48 7.58 10.68 -9.53
CA ALA A 48 7.16 9.69 -10.51
C ALA A 48 7.18 10.27 -11.94
N MET A 49 6.63 11.48 -12.13
CA MET A 49 6.67 12.18 -13.41
C MET A 49 8.11 12.48 -13.84
N LEU A 50 8.94 12.99 -12.93
CA LEU A 50 10.35 13.25 -13.20
C LEU A 50 11.09 11.98 -13.65
N GLY A 51 10.82 10.84 -13.00
CA GLY A 51 11.37 9.54 -13.39
C GLY A 51 10.99 9.14 -14.81
N VAL A 52 9.72 9.26 -15.19
CA VAL A 52 9.27 8.98 -16.56
C VAL A 52 9.98 9.88 -17.58
N LEU A 53 10.13 11.17 -17.27
CA LEU A 53 10.81 12.14 -18.13
C LEU A 53 12.30 11.81 -18.30
N VAL A 54 13.02 11.62 -17.19
CA VAL A 54 14.47 11.35 -17.20
C VAL A 54 14.78 10.02 -17.88
N MET A 55 13.93 9.01 -17.72
CA MET A 55 14.09 7.71 -18.37
C MET A 55 13.63 7.69 -19.84
N GLY A 56 13.12 8.81 -20.38
CA GLY A 56 12.66 8.89 -21.76
C GLY A 56 11.39 8.07 -22.06
N LYS A 57 10.59 7.76 -21.04
CA LYS A 57 9.46 6.82 -21.12
C LYS A 57 8.11 7.45 -21.49
N LEU A 58 8.09 8.72 -21.90
CA LEU A 58 6.85 9.41 -22.27
C LEU A 58 6.11 8.70 -23.41
N GLY A 59 6.84 8.18 -24.40
CA GLY A 59 6.26 7.40 -25.50
C GLY A 59 5.60 6.10 -25.02
N GLU A 60 6.20 5.43 -24.03
CA GLU A 60 5.63 4.21 -23.42
C GLU A 60 4.31 4.54 -22.71
N VAL A 61 4.25 5.65 -21.95
CA VAL A 61 3.02 6.07 -21.26
C VAL A 61 1.87 6.30 -22.25
N ALA A 62 2.14 6.95 -23.38
CA ALA A 62 1.15 7.17 -24.43
C ALA A 62 0.70 5.88 -25.13
N SER A 63 1.52 4.83 -25.07
CA SER A 63 1.22 3.51 -25.67
C SER A 63 0.44 2.56 -24.74
N VAL A 64 0.25 2.92 -23.46
CA VAL A 64 -0.52 2.10 -22.52
C VAL A 64 -1.97 2.02 -22.97
N ASP A 65 -2.52 0.81 -23.07
CA ASP A 65 -3.91 0.62 -23.43
C ASP A 65 -4.86 1.11 -22.32
N LEU A 66 -6.04 1.55 -22.72
CA LEU A 66 -7.02 2.14 -21.81
C LEU A 66 -7.44 1.17 -20.70
N LYS A 67 -7.56 -0.13 -20.98
CA LYS A 67 -7.99 -1.11 -19.98
C LYS A 67 -6.94 -1.24 -18.88
N SER A 68 -5.67 -1.37 -19.24
CA SER A 68 -4.57 -1.42 -18.27
C SER A 68 -4.48 -0.11 -17.47
N ALA A 69 -4.60 1.04 -18.14
CA ALA A 69 -4.61 2.34 -17.46
C ALA A 69 -5.77 2.47 -16.46
N LEU A 70 -6.97 1.98 -16.80
CA LEU A 70 -8.13 1.99 -15.91
C LEU A 70 -7.93 1.08 -14.70
N PHE A 71 -7.41 -0.14 -14.86
CA PHE A 71 -7.15 -1.03 -13.72
C PHE A 71 -6.07 -0.47 -12.79
N VAL A 72 -4.98 0.09 -13.32
CA VAL A 72 -3.93 0.72 -12.53
C VAL A 72 -4.47 1.98 -11.83
N GLY A 73 -5.22 2.81 -12.53
CA GLY A 73 -5.85 4.01 -11.97
C GLY A 73 -6.87 3.69 -10.88
N ALA A 74 -7.74 2.70 -11.09
CA ALA A 74 -8.69 2.22 -10.09
C ALA A 74 -7.98 1.65 -8.86
N GLY A 75 -6.92 0.86 -9.05
CA GLY A 75 -6.07 0.38 -7.97
C GLY A 75 -5.44 1.54 -7.18
N GLY A 76 -4.97 2.58 -7.87
CA GLY A 76 -4.45 3.81 -7.28
C GLY A 76 -5.50 4.58 -6.46
N LEU A 77 -6.74 4.66 -6.92
CA LEU A 77 -7.85 5.28 -6.17
C LEU A 77 -8.21 4.46 -4.92
N VAL A 78 -8.37 3.14 -5.07
CA VAL A 78 -8.76 2.27 -3.94
C VAL A 78 -7.65 2.22 -2.89
N ALA A 79 -6.41 1.95 -3.28
CA ALA A 79 -5.31 1.84 -2.32
C ALA A 79 -4.80 3.21 -1.86
N GLY A 80 -4.55 4.12 -2.80
CA GLY A 80 -3.86 5.39 -2.56
C GLY A 80 -4.74 6.50 -2.00
N LEU A 81 -6.05 6.51 -2.29
CA LEU A 81 -6.99 7.47 -1.72
C LEU A 81 -7.83 6.84 -0.60
N LEU A 82 -8.65 5.83 -0.91
CA LEU A 82 -9.60 5.28 0.06
C LEU A 82 -8.88 4.54 1.21
N GLY A 83 -7.94 3.65 0.85
CA GLY A 83 -7.13 2.89 1.80
C GLY A 83 -6.29 3.81 2.68
N GLN A 84 -5.60 4.78 2.07
CA GLN A 84 -4.79 5.73 2.85
C GLN A 84 -5.61 6.70 3.69
N LEU A 85 -6.81 7.10 3.26
CA LEU A 85 -7.68 7.92 4.10
C LEU A 85 -8.08 7.17 5.39
N ALA A 86 -8.45 5.89 5.25
CA ALA A 86 -8.76 5.03 6.39
C ALA A 86 -7.51 4.79 7.27
N PHE A 87 -6.36 4.48 6.65
CA PHE A 87 -5.10 4.26 7.36
C PHE A 87 -4.62 5.51 8.11
N TYR A 88 -4.65 6.69 7.49
CA TYR A 88 -4.27 7.96 8.10
C TYR A 88 -5.21 8.33 9.24
N SER A 89 -6.51 8.08 9.08
CA SER A 89 -7.51 8.28 10.13
C SER A 89 -7.20 7.41 11.36
N ALA A 90 -6.90 6.13 11.14
CA ALA A 90 -6.48 5.23 12.21
C ALA A 90 -5.13 5.66 12.83
N LEU A 91 -4.17 6.06 12.01
CA LEU A 91 -2.82 6.43 12.44
C LEU A 91 -2.78 7.74 13.25
N LYS A 92 -3.68 8.69 12.93
CA LYS A 92 -3.81 9.96 13.65
C LYS A 92 -4.14 9.73 15.13
N TRP A 93 -5.05 8.80 15.42
CA TRP A 93 -5.56 8.54 16.76
C TRP A 93 -4.90 7.34 17.45
N GLY A 94 -4.46 6.34 16.70
CA GLY A 94 -3.92 5.09 17.21
C GLY A 94 -2.39 5.05 17.32
N GLU A 95 -1.88 3.98 17.93
CA GLU A 95 -0.45 3.68 17.98
C GLU A 95 0.05 3.12 16.65
N ALA A 96 1.19 3.60 16.13
CA ALA A 96 1.69 3.12 14.85
C ALA A 96 2.08 1.63 14.92
N SER A 97 2.61 1.20 16.07
CA SER A 97 2.90 -0.20 16.42
C SER A 97 1.69 -1.13 16.38
N VAL A 98 0.47 -0.59 16.50
CA VAL A 98 -0.78 -1.36 16.45
C VAL A 98 -1.48 -1.19 15.11
N VAL A 99 -1.60 0.05 14.62
CA VAL A 99 -2.28 0.38 13.37
C VAL A 99 -1.59 -0.27 12.17
N VAL A 100 -0.26 -0.25 12.12
CA VAL A 100 0.50 -0.81 10.98
C VAL A 100 0.30 -2.32 10.86
N PRO A 101 0.48 -3.15 11.91
CA PRO A 101 0.23 -4.58 11.80
C PRO A 101 -1.24 -4.91 11.53
N VAL A 102 -2.19 -4.17 12.12
CA VAL A 102 -3.62 -4.35 11.82
C VAL A 102 -3.93 -4.10 10.35
N ALA A 103 -3.43 -2.99 9.78
CA ALA A 103 -3.56 -2.72 8.35
C ALA A 103 -2.86 -3.78 7.49
N ALA A 104 -1.74 -4.34 7.96
CA ALA A 104 -1.00 -5.40 7.30
C ALA A 104 -1.71 -6.78 7.29
N THR A 105 -2.94 -6.88 7.78
CA THR A 105 -3.81 -8.06 7.59
C THR A 105 -4.50 -8.12 6.24
N TYR A 106 -4.39 -7.06 5.42
CA TYR A 106 -4.94 -7.02 4.06
C TYR A 106 -4.53 -8.19 3.14
N PRO A 107 -3.40 -8.92 3.31
CA PRO A 107 -3.11 -10.11 2.52
C PRO A 107 -4.22 -11.17 2.55
N LEU A 108 -5.03 -11.23 3.62
CA LEU A 108 -6.23 -12.06 3.66
C LEU A 108 -7.23 -11.67 2.56
N VAL A 109 -7.53 -10.37 2.47
CA VAL A 109 -8.42 -9.83 1.43
C VAL A 109 -7.79 -10.00 0.05
N ALA A 110 -6.48 -9.77 -0.07
CA ALA A 110 -5.76 -9.94 -1.33
C ALA A 110 -5.83 -11.39 -1.85
N LEU A 111 -5.68 -12.40 -0.97
CA LEU A 111 -5.82 -13.81 -1.36
C LEU A 111 -7.25 -14.11 -1.83
N LEU A 112 -8.27 -13.63 -1.11
CA LEU A 112 -9.66 -13.85 -1.52
C LEU A 112 -9.93 -13.22 -2.88
N VAL A 113 -9.48 -11.98 -3.10
CA VAL A 113 -9.61 -11.29 -4.38
C VAL A 113 -8.82 -12.00 -5.48
N SER A 114 -7.61 -12.47 -5.21
CA SER A 114 -6.78 -13.15 -6.22
C SER A 114 -7.36 -14.50 -6.64
N VAL A 115 -7.92 -15.27 -5.70
CA VAL A 115 -8.61 -16.53 -6.00
C VAL A 115 -9.88 -16.28 -6.81
N LEU A 116 -10.70 -15.30 -6.40
CA LEU A 116 -12.00 -15.03 -7.03
C LEU A 116 -11.89 -14.36 -8.40
N PHE A 117 -10.97 -13.41 -8.57
CA PHE A 117 -10.92 -12.55 -9.76
C PHE A 117 -9.69 -12.81 -10.65
N LEU A 118 -8.59 -13.34 -10.10
CA LEU A 118 -7.37 -13.63 -10.86
C LEU A 118 -7.18 -15.12 -11.14
N GLY A 119 -8.03 -15.99 -10.58
CA GLY A 119 -7.97 -17.44 -10.78
C GLY A 119 -6.74 -18.10 -10.13
N GLU A 120 -6.16 -17.47 -9.11
CA GLU A 120 -5.02 -18.06 -8.41
C GLU A 120 -5.41 -19.34 -7.65
N ALA A 121 -4.52 -20.32 -7.64
CA ALA A 121 -4.70 -21.51 -6.84
C ALA A 121 -4.72 -21.17 -5.34
N PHE A 122 -5.79 -21.61 -4.67
CA PHE A 122 -5.89 -21.64 -3.22
C PHE A 122 -5.14 -22.86 -2.68
N THR A 123 -4.20 -22.64 -1.77
CA THR A 123 -3.41 -23.73 -1.17
C THR A 123 -3.48 -23.64 0.34
N MET A 124 -3.41 -24.79 1.02
CA MET A 124 -3.41 -24.86 2.48
C MET A 124 -2.20 -24.13 3.09
N GLN A 125 -1.08 -24.08 2.36
CA GLN A 125 0.12 -23.35 2.74
C GLN A 125 -0.12 -21.83 2.75
N LYS A 126 -0.76 -21.28 1.70
CA LYS A 126 -1.15 -19.85 1.66
C LYS A 126 -2.10 -19.52 2.82
N LEU A 127 -3.10 -20.38 3.06
CA LEU A 127 -4.05 -20.19 4.17
C LEU A 127 -3.35 -20.20 5.53
N ALA A 128 -2.50 -21.19 5.80
CA ALA A 128 -1.76 -21.28 7.06
C ALA A 128 -0.84 -20.07 7.27
N GLY A 129 -0.12 -19.63 6.24
CA GLY A 129 0.72 -18.43 6.31
C GLY A 129 -0.07 -17.17 6.68
N ILE A 130 -1.22 -16.94 6.02
CA ILE A 130 -2.09 -15.81 6.33
C ILE A 130 -2.69 -15.92 7.73
N ALA A 131 -3.11 -17.13 8.15
CA ALA A 131 -3.62 -17.35 9.50
C ALA A 131 -2.58 -17.00 10.57
N LEU A 132 -1.29 -17.30 10.35
CA LEU A 132 -0.21 -16.91 11.23
C LEU A 132 0.01 -15.39 11.26
N VAL A 133 -0.04 -14.72 10.10
CA VAL A 133 0.06 -13.25 10.01
C VAL A 133 -1.08 -12.60 10.80
N VAL A 134 -2.33 -13.02 10.54
CA VAL A 134 -3.51 -12.48 11.23
C VAL A 134 -3.46 -12.79 12.73
N GLY A 135 -3.09 -14.02 13.11
CA GLY A 135 -2.94 -14.43 14.50
C GLY A 135 -1.91 -13.59 15.25
N GLY A 136 -0.75 -13.33 14.64
CA GLY A 136 0.27 -12.47 15.21
C GLY A 136 -0.20 -11.03 15.44
N VAL A 137 -1.02 -10.50 14.53
CA VAL A 137 -1.62 -9.16 14.67
C VAL A 137 -2.64 -9.11 15.81
N VAL A 138 -3.44 -10.17 16.00
CA VAL A 138 -4.41 -10.24 17.10
C VAL A 138 -3.73 -10.14 18.47
N LEU A 139 -2.49 -10.64 18.61
CA LEU A 139 -1.72 -10.54 19.86
C LEU A 139 -1.23 -9.13 20.19
N LEU A 140 -1.25 -8.20 19.22
CA LEU A 140 -0.83 -6.81 19.43
C LEU A 140 -1.97 -5.90 19.91
N LYS A 141 -3.16 -6.46 20.10
CA LYS A 141 -4.30 -5.83 20.78
C LYS A 141 -4.34 -6.23 22.24
#